data_AF-A0AB39AVR4-F1
#
_entry.id   AF-A0AB39AVR4-F1
#
_cell.length_a   1.000
_cell.length_b   1.000
_cell.length_c   1.000
_cell.angle_alpha   90.00
_cell.angle_beta   90.00
_cell.angle_gamma   90.00
#
_symmetry.space_group_name_H-M   'P 1'
#
loop_
_entity.id
_entity.type
_entity.pdbx_description
1 polymer ?
#
loop_
_entity_poly.entity_id
_entity_poly.type
_entity_poly.pdbx_seq_one_letter_code
_entity_poly.pdbx_strand_id
1 'polypeptide(L)'
;MFAIDTFHTHGSDIDKFIQPVSQFTNNSPDLLLGFATTDTIKYLFNNQPGFLKNTHNCLIISSCLGSSTDQTLSLNEQSISLFSIKDSNGHYGVASCNATDNLRENAAQTVLKAIANAGQAGLAPKMVWCFQVPGNEELVLQGIQDAIGQRIPVFGGSCADNDISAKWCFSDTENVYQQGFIIAVLYPSVETFGFYSSGYDKTDQQGTVTDVDGRLLKTIDNQPAFDVYNQWRKNIGLNALTSGNILAQSTMTPLASALSLNDEIPRLLLSHPAVAKNGALELFSNLHVGDTVYLASGSPEQLIKRGDMVVTSLTKLAELHAIKNITGAIIIFCGGCMLSIKDAMQEVKESIAAQLPNTPFIMGFTFGELGTFSDSTSKHGNLMISCEIFGGPE
;
A
#
# COMPACT_ATOMS: atom_id res chain seq x y z
N MET A 1 26.10 9.84 4.33
CA MET A 1 25.12 10.54 5.19
C MET A 1 23.76 10.13 4.67
N PHE A 2 22.90 9.60 5.54
CA PHE A 2 21.53 9.26 5.20
C PHE A 2 20.66 10.51 5.36
N ALA A 3 19.92 10.88 4.32
CA ALA A 3 19.02 12.03 4.32
C ALA A 3 17.78 11.71 3.49
N ILE A 4 16.64 12.23 3.94
CA ILE A 4 15.36 12.13 3.26
C ILE A 4 14.86 13.54 2.99
N ASP A 5 14.48 13.79 1.75
CA ASP A 5 13.80 15.01 1.33
C ASP A 5 12.44 14.66 0.72
N THR A 6 11.43 15.49 0.99
CA THR A 6 10.09 15.37 0.40
C THR A 6 9.79 16.58 -0.49
N PHE A 7 8.96 16.37 -1.50
CA PHE A 7 8.49 17.43 -2.39
C PHE A 7 7.05 17.18 -2.79
N HIS A 8 6.26 18.24 -2.90
CA HIS A 8 4.87 18.17 -3.32
C HIS A 8 4.53 19.32 -4.27
N THR A 9 3.77 19.02 -5.32
CA THR A 9 3.17 20.03 -6.19
C THR A 9 1.84 19.51 -6.75
N HIS A 10 0.92 20.43 -7.00
CA HIS A 10 -0.41 20.13 -7.51
C HIS A 10 -0.96 21.29 -8.34
N GLY A 11 -1.98 21.00 -9.13
CA GLY A 11 -2.68 22.03 -9.89
C GLY A 11 -3.66 21.45 -10.90
N SER A 12 -4.52 22.32 -11.43
CA SER A 12 -5.40 21.98 -12.56
C SER A 12 -4.67 21.92 -13.91
N ASP A 13 -3.51 22.60 -14.04
CA ASP A 13 -2.69 22.65 -15.25
C ASP A 13 -1.37 21.91 -15.03
N ILE A 14 -1.28 20.68 -15.56
CA ILE A 14 -0.13 19.79 -15.34
C ILE A 14 1.16 20.41 -15.84
N ASP A 15 1.16 21.06 -17.01
CA ASP A 15 2.37 21.65 -17.60
C ASP A 15 3.01 22.69 -16.67
N LYS A 16 2.19 23.46 -15.97
CA LYS A 16 2.67 24.50 -15.05
C LYS A 16 3.19 23.93 -13.74
N PHE A 17 2.42 23.06 -13.09
CA PHE A 17 2.78 22.66 -11.71
C PHE A 17 3.95 21.68 -11.68
N ILE A 18 4.23 20.96 -12.77
CA ILE A 18 5.36 20.02 -12.82
C ILE A 18 6.72 20.70 -13.06
N GLN A 19 6.76 21.98 -13.46
CA GLN A 19 8.02 22.67 -13.74
C GLN A 19 9.08 22.56 -12.62
N PRO A 20 8.72 22.63 -11.32
CA PRO A 20 9.68 22.48 -10.23
C PRO A 20 10.14 21.03 -9.98
N VAL A 21 9.46 20.02 -10.54
CA VAL A 21 9.77 18.58 -10.32
C VAL A 21 11.21 18.29 -10.72
N SER A 22 11.63 18.74 -11.91
CA SER A 22 12.98 18.53 -12.42
C SER A 22 14.06 19.14 -11.53
N GLN A 23 13.76 20.23 -10.81
CA GLN A 23 14.71 20.83 -9.88
C GLN A 23 14.95 19.93 -8.66
N PHE A 24 13.89 19.31 -8.14
CA PHE A 24 13.98 18.38 -7.02
C PHE A 24 14.75 17.10 -7.38
N THR A 25 14.45 16.51 -8.53
CA THR A 25 15.05 15.25 -9.00
C THR A 25 16.51 15.39 -9.48
N ASN A 26 16.95 16.61 -9.84
CA ASN A 26 18.34 16.88 -10.23
C ASN A 26 19.35 16.65 -9.11
N ASN A 27 18.90 16.50 -7.86
CA ASN A 27 19.74 16.28 -6.69
C ASN A 27 20.40 14.89 -6.62
N SER A 28 20.21 14.04 -7.64
CA SER A 28 20.78 12.70 -7.76
C SER A 28 20.51 11.81 -6.53
N PRO A 29 19.24 11.49 -6.25
CA PRO A 29 18.90 10.56 -5.17
C PRO A 29 19.40 9.14 -5.47
N ASP A 30 19.74 8.40 -4.41
CA ASP A 30 20.07 6.97 -4.49
C ASP A 30 18.81 6.12 -4.69
N LEU A 31 17.66 6.59 -4.20
CA LEU A 31 16.33 6.05 -4.48
C LEU A 31 15.27 7.17 -4.47
N LEU A 32 14.39 7.19 -5.47
CA LEU A 32 13.25 8.09 -5.55
C LEU A 32 11.94 7.30 -5.57
N LEU A 33 11.04 7.60 -4.63
CA LEU A 33 9.66 7.12 -4.62
C LEU A 33 8.72 8.29 -4.89
N GLY A 34 7.70 8.09 -5.72
CA GLY A 34 6.66 9.09 -5.97
C GLY A 34 5.26 8.51 -5.93
N PHE A 35 4.31 9.33 -5.47
CA PHE A 35 2.88 9.08 -5.64
C PHE A 35 2.28 10.23 -6.44
N ALA A 36 1.53 9.91 -7.48
CA ALA A 36 0.95 10.91 -8.36
C ALA A 36 -0.40 10.46 -8.89
N THR A 37 -1.21 11.41 -9.34
CA THR A 37 -2.40 11.05 -10.13
C THR A 37 -1.99 10.45 -11.48
N THR A 38 -2.80 9.55 -12.02
CA THR A 38 -2.51 8.83 -13.28
C THR A 38 -2.15 9.76 -14.44
N ASP A 39 -2.88 10.87 -14.61
CA ASP A 39 -2.64 11.81 -15.70
C ASP A 39 -1.30 12.54 -15.54
N THR A 40 -0.90 12.85 -14.30
CA THR A 40 0.39 13.47 -14.00
C THR A 40 1.55 12.56 -14.40
N ILE A 41 1.47 11.26 -14.08
CA ILE A 41 2.49 10.27 -14.49
C ILE A 41 2.61 10.23 -16.01
N LYS A 42 1.50 10.03 -16.71
CA LYS A 42 1.49 9.96 -18.19
C LYS A 42 2.04 11.24 -18.81
N TYR A 43 1.67 12.40 -18.27
CA TYR A 43 2.12 13.69 -18.80
C TYR A 43 3.63 13.91 -18.59
N LEU A 44 4.15 13.61 -17.39
CA LEU A 44 5.58 13.75 -17.08
C LEU A 44 6.46 12.96 -18.05
N PHE A 45 6.15 11.69 -18.28
CA PHE A 45 6.95 10.83 -19.16
C PHE A 45 6.84 11.22 -20.64
N ASN A 46 5.69 11.73 -21.07
CA ASN A 46 5.49 12.15 -22.46
C ASN A 46 6.09 13.53 -22.77
N ASN A 47 6.11 14.46 -21.82
CA ASN A 47 6.44 15.87 -22.08
C ASN A 47 7.73 16.35 -21.40
N GLN A 48 8.23 15.62 -20.39
CA GLN A 48 9.47 15.95 -19.68
C GLN A 48 10.41 14.74 -19.53
N PRO A 49 10.79 14.00 -20.60
CA PRO A 49 11.55 12.75 -20.48
C PRO A 49 12.91 12.88 -19.76
N GLY A 50 13.45 14.11 -19.62
CA GLY A 50 14.69 14.38 -18.90
C GLY A 50 14.54 14.62 -17.39
N PHE A 51 13.33 14.57 -16.82
CA PHE A 51 13.11 14.89 -15.41
C PHE A 51 13.81 13.91 -14.46
N LEU A 52 14.08 12.68 -14.89
CA LEU A 52 14.81 11.66 -14.11
C LEU A 52 16.25 11.43 -14.60
N LYS A 53 16.82 12.32 -15.41
CA LYS A 53 18.15 12.12 -16.04
C LYS A 53 19.29 11.79 -15.07
N ASN A 54 19.17 12.21 -13.82
CA ASN A 54 20.17 12.03 -12.75
C ASN A 54 19.74 10.97 -11.72
N THR A 55 18.65 10.24 -11.97
CA THR A 55 18.08 9.25 -11.05
C THR A 55 18.13 7.88 -11.69
N HIS A 56 18.80 6.93 -11.05
CA HIS A 56 18.92 5.56 -11.56
C HIS A 56 17.92 4.58 -10.95
N ASN A 57 17.43 4.88 -9.74
CA ASN A 57 16.45 4.07 -9.02
C ASN A 57 15.20 4.93 -8.77
N CYS A 58 14.14 4.69 -9.54
CA CYS A 58 12.90 5.46 -9.43
C CYS A 58 11.67 4.54 -9.52
N LEU A 59 10.66 4.85 -8.72
CA LEU A 59 9.33 4.27 -8.79
C LEU A 59 8.33 5.43 -8.64
N ILE A 60 7.45 5.65 -9.61
CA ILE A 60 6.31 6.57 -9.44
C ILE A 60 5.03 5.79 -9.61
N ILE A 61 4.18 5.82 -8.58
CA ILE A 61 3.02 4.95 -8.43
C ILE A 61 1.76 5.81 -8.52
N SER A 62 0.77 5.36 -9.31
CA SER A 62 -0.50 6.07 -9.38
C SER A 62 -1.27 5.94 -8.07
N SER A 63 -1.82 7.07 -7.62
CA SER A 63 -2.48 7.23 -6.33
C SER A 63 -3.87 7.84 -6.51
N CYS A 64 -4.84 7.37 -5.72
CA CYS A 64 -6.24 7.77 -5.81
C CYS A 64 -6.40 9.24 -5.39
N LEU A 65 -7.00 10.06 -6.27
CA LEU A 65 -7.27 11.50 -6.13
C LEU A 65 -6.07 12.42 -5.92
N GLY A 66 -4.94 11.93 -5.41
CA GLY A 66 -3.72 12.69 -5.21
C GLY A 66 -2.79 12.03 -4.20
N SER A 67 -2.07 12.81 -3.42
CA SER A 67 -1.04 12.33 -2.49
C SER A 67 -0.70 13.40 -1.45
N SER A 68 0.11 13.04 -0.45
CA SER A 68 0.58 13.97 0.58
C SER A 68 2.07 13.86 0.84
N THR A 69 2.66 14.95 1.31
CA THR A 69 3.87 14.94 2.14
C THR A 69 3.54 15.39 3.56
N ASP A 70 4.55 15.50 4.42
CA ASP A 70 4.47 16.13 5.73
C ASP A 70 3.89 17.55 5.67
N GLN A 71 4.21 18.28 4.61
CA GLN A 71 3.81 19.68 4.45
C GLN A 71 2.43 19.82 3.83
N THR A 72 2.17 19.15 2.71
CA THR A 72 1.00 19.44 1.85
C THR A 72 0.25 18.17 1.48
N LEU A 73 -1.09 18.26 1.45
CA LEU A 73 -2.01 17.22 0.96
C LEU A 73 -2.82 17.78 -0.21
N SER A 74 -2.94 16.99 -1.28
CA SER A 74 -3.80 17.32 -2.43
C SER A 74 -4.70 16.16 -2.80
N LEU A 75 -6.01 16.41 -2.87
CA LEU A 75 -7.05 15.40 -3.19
C LEU A 75 -8.11 15.89 -4.20
N ASN A 76 -7.99 17.12 -4.68
CA ASN A 76 -9.00 17.77 -5.52
C ASN A 76 -8.45 18.14 -6.90
N GLU A 77 -7.16 17.93 -7.14
CA GLU A 77 -6.44 18.33 -8.35
C GLU A 77 -5.43 17.26 -8.73
N GLN A 78 -4.83 17.40 -9.92
CA GLN A 78 -3.70 16.59 -10.32
C GLN A 78 -2.51 16.93 -9.43
N SER A 79 -1.74 15.93 -9.00
CA SER A 79 -0.65 16.13 -8.07
C SER A 79 0.45 15.10 -8.21
N ILE A 80 1.61 15.42 -7.65
CA ILE A 80 2.73 14.52 -7.41
C ILE A 80 3.39 14.86 -6.07
N SER A 81 3.63 13.83 -5.28
CA SER A 81 4.52 13.85 -4.11
C SER A 81 5.74 12.99 -4.41
N LEU A 82 6.92 13.44 -4.01
CA LEU A 82 8.20 12.75 -4.16
C LEU A 82 8.88 12.60 -2.81
N PHE A 83 9.59 11.47 -2.65
CA PHE A 83 10.38 11.10 -1.49
C PHE A 83 11.74 10.61 -1.99
N SER A 84 12.77 11.38 -1.66
CA SER A 84 14.14 11.19 -2.12
C SER A 84 15.00 10.69 -0.98
N ILE A 85 15.63 9.53 -1.16
CA ILE A 85 16.67 9.02 -0.25
C ILE A 85 18.04 9.35 -0.84
N LYS A 86 18.88 9.98 -0.03
CA LYS A 86 20.34 10.07 -0.24
C LYS A 86 21.03 9.27 0.85
N ASP A 87 21.83 8.30 0.46
CA ASP A 87 22.54 7.43 1.36
C ASP A 87 23.82 6.91 0.72
N SER A 88 24.92 7.61 1.02
CA SER A 88 26.26 7.28 0.52
C SER A 88 26.77 5.89 0.93
N ASN A 89 26.17 5.26 1.93
CA ASN A 89 26.59 3.96 2.46
C ASN A 89 25.52 2.87 2.24
N GLY A 90 24.39 3.24 1.63
CA GLY A 90 23.31 2.33 1.31
C GLY A 90 23.41 1.77 -0.09
N HIS A 91 22.62 0.76 -0.37
CA HIS A 91 22.47 0.18 -1.69
C HIS A 91 21.00 0.02 -2.04
N TYR A 92 20.64 0.39 -3.26
CA TYR A 92 19.26 0.38 -3.74
C TYR A 92 19.23 -0.12 -5.17
N GLY A 93 18.23 -0.91 -5.48
CA GLY A 93 18.03 -1.42 -6.83
C GLY A 93 16.56 -1.54 -7.14
N VAL A 94 16.21 -1.15 -8.36
CA VAL A 94 14.83 -1.21 -8.88
C VAL A 94 14.79 -2.14 -10.09
N ALA A 95 13.73 -2.93 -10.20
CA ALA A 95 13.40 -3.67 -11.41
C ALA A 95 11.89 -3.74 -11.62
N SER A 96 11.47 -3.64 -12.87
CA SER A 96 10.08 -3.73 -13.32
C SER A 96 9.84 -5.01 -14.12
N CYS A 97 8.62 -5.53 -14.05
CA CYS A 97 8.10 -6.61 -14.87
C CYS A 97 6.85 -6.12 -15.60
N ASN A 98 6.83 -6.25 -16.93
CA ASN A 98 5.71 -5.85 -17.79
C ASN A 98 4.99 -7.07 -18.38
N ALA A 99 4.67 -8.06 -17.53
CA ALA A 99 4.00 -9.29 -17.93
C ALA A 99 2.80 -9.58 -17.02
N THR A 100 1.85 -10.38 -17.52
CA THR A 100 0.63 -10.79 -16.79
C THR A 100 0.54 -12.30 -16.58
N ASP A 101 1.39 -13.08 -17.24
CA ASP A 101 1.54 -14.51 -17.08
C ASP A 101 2.70 -14.84 -16.12
N ASN A 102 2.70 -16.07 -15.59
CA ASN A 102 3.78 -16.61 -14.75
C ASN A 102 4.23 -15.67 -13.61
N LEU A 103 3.28 -14.91 -13.04
CA LEU A 103 3.57 -13.77 -12.15
C LEU A 103 4.44 -14.14 -10.94
N ARG A 104 4.23 -15.32 -10.36
CA ARG A 104 5.03 -15.82 -9.23
C ARG A 104 6.50 -16.02 -9.61
N GLU A 105 6.78 -16.64 -10.75
CA GLU A 105 8.15 -16.83 -11.25
C GLU A 105 8.77 -15.49 -11.68
N ASN A 106 8.00 -14.68 -12.40
CA ASN A 106 8.43 -13.35 -12.81
C ASN A 106 8.77 -12.46 -11.60
N ALA A 107 8.03 -12.57 -10.50
CA ALA A 107 8.29 -11.80 -9.28
C ALA A 107 9.58 -12.26 -8.60
N ALA A 108 9.81 -13.58 -8.52
CA ALA A 108 11.06 -14.16 -8.03
C ALA A 108 12.27 -13.66 -8.84
N GLN A 109 12.17 -13.69 -10.18
CA GLN A 109 13.24 -13.20 -11.04
C GLN A 109 13.44 -11.69 -10.94
N THR A 110 12.36 -10.91 -10.81
CA THR A 110 12.43 -9.45 -10.75
C THR A 110 13.06 -8.97 -9.44
N VAL A 111 12.74 -9.59 -8.29
CA VAL A 111 13.41 -9.22 -7.03
C VAL A 111 14.90 -9.57 -7.07
N LEU A 112 15.28 -10.71 -7.65
CA LEU A 112 16.69 -11.06 -7.85
C LEU A 112 17.41 -10.07 -8.80
N LYS A 113 16.73 -9.61 -9.85
CA LYS A 113 17.23 -8.55 -10.74
C LYS A 113 17.41 -7.22 -9.99
N ALA A 114 16.46 -6.83 -9.13
CA ALA A 114 16.58 -5.63 -8.30
C ALA A 114 17.77 -5.75 -7.33
N ILE A 115 18.00 -6.92 -6.73
CA ILE A 115 19.19 -7.19 -5.90
C ILE A 115 20.50 -7.07 -6.70
N ALA A 116 20.53 -7.60 -7.92
CA ALA A 116 21.68 -7.45 -8.80
C ALA A 116 21.93 -5.98 -9.19
N ASN A 117 20.86 -5.23 -9.49
CA ASN A 117 20.92 -3.79 -9.78
C ASN A 117 21.45 -2.97 -8.58
N ALA A 118 21.17 -3.41 -7.35
CA ALA A 118 21.73 -2.82 -6.14
C ALA A 118 23.22 -3.18 -5.91
N GLY A 119 23.79 -4.09 -6.71
CA GLY A 119 25.14 -4.61 -6.51
C GLY A 119 25.28 -5.54 -5.30
N GLN A 120 24.17 -6.12 -4.82
CA GLN A 120 24.09 -6.90 -3.57
C GLN A 120 23.79 -8.39 -3.81
N ALA A 121 24.24 -8.96 -4.94
CA ALA A 121 23.99 -10.36 -5.26
C ALA A 121 24.46 -11.30 -4.11
N GLY A 122 23.54 -12.14 -3.62
CA GLY A 122 23.79 -13.08 -2.52
C GLY A 122 23.55 -12.51 -1.12
N LEU A 123 23.15 -11.24 -1.00
CA LEU A 123 22.76 -10.62 0.26
C LEU A 123 21.24 -10.39 0.26
N ALA A 124 20.62 -10.55 1.43
CA ALA A 124 19.19 -10.28 1.60
C ALA A 124 18.98 -8.79 1.91
N PRO A 125 17.99 -8.12 1.29
CA PRO A 125 17.69 -6.72 1.58
C PRO A 125 17.10 -6.56 2.98
N LYS A 126 17.24 -5.38 3.59
CA LYS A 126 16.57 -5.06 4.85
C LYS A 126 15.05 -4.96 4.64
N MET A 127 14.63 -4.49 3.47
CA MET A 127 13.23 -4.29 3.11
C MET A 127 13.04 -4.35 1.58
N VAL A 128 11.84 -4.69 1.15
CA VAL A 128 11.40 -4.63 -0.24
C VAL A 128 10.17 -3.74 -0.36
N TRP A 129 10.13 -2.89 -1.37
CA TRP A 129 8.90 -2.27 -1.84
C TRP A 129 8.42 -2.96 -3.09
N CYS A 130 7.14 -3.30 -3.12
CA CYS A 130 6.49 -3.86 -4.29
C CYS A 130 5.22 -3.07 -4.58
N PHE A 131 5.16 -2.52 -5.78
CA PHE A 131 3.94 -1.90 -6.31
C PHE A 131 3.51 -2.61 -7.59
N GLN A 132 2.22 -2.80 -7.78
CA GLN A 132 1.70 -3.61 -8.88
C GLN A 132 0.36 -3.11 -9.39
N VAL A 133 -0.11 -3.64 -10.52
CA VAL A 133 -1.52 -3.46 -10.89
C VAL A 133 -2.43 -4.36 -10.03
N PRO A 134 -3.63 -3.90 -9.64
CA PRO A 134 -4.58 -4.72 -8.89
C PRO A 134 -4.91 -6.06 -9.56
N GLY A 135 -5.01 -7.13 -8.76
CA GLY A 135 -5.60 -8.40 -9.22
C GLY A 135 -4.84 -9.66 -8.81
N ASN A 136 -3.53 -9.60 -8.58
CA ASN A 136 -2.68 -10.77 -8.35
C ASN A 136 -1.67 -10.56 -7.20
N GLU A 137 -2.03 -9.72 -6.24
CA GLU A 137 -1.15 -9.26 -5.16
C GLU A 137 -0.49 -10.42 -4.39
N GLU A 138 -1.27 -11.45 -4.05
CA GLU A 138 -0.79 -12.62 -3.31
C GLU A 138 0.21 -13.46 -4.12
N LEU A 139 0.03 -13.58 -5.44
CA LEU A 139 0.92 -14.35 -6.31
C LEU A 139 2.27 -13.67 -6.49
N VAL A 140 2.27 -12.35 -6.69
CA VAL A 140 3.50 -11.55 -6.80
C VAL A 140 4.26 -11.56 -5.47
N LEU A 141 3.56 -11.35 -4.35
CA LEU A 141 4.15 -11.41 -3.01
C LEU A 141 4.79 -12.79 -2.74
N GLN A 142 4.09 -13.87 -3.06
CA GLN A 142 4.62 -15.23 -2.89
C GLN A 142 5.89 -15.45 -3.72
N GLY A 143 5.93 -14.94 -4.96
CA GLY A 143 7.13 -15.04 -5.81
C GLY A 143 8.34 -14.31 -5.24
N ILE A 144 8.14 -13.12 -4.67
CA ILE A 144 9.19 -12.39 -3.95
C ILE A 144 9.70 -13.24 -2.78
N GLN A 145 8.78 -13.75 -1.95
CA GLN A 145 9.11 -14.55 -0.76
C GLN A 145 9.79 -15.88 -1.09
N ASP A 146 9.47 -16.51 -2.21
CA ASP A 146 10.16 -17.73 -2.66
C ASP A 146 11.63 -17.48 -2.96
N ALA A 147 11.98 -16.28 -3.46
CA ALA A 147 13.34 -15.93 -3.84
C ALA A 147 14.19 -15.47 -2.65
N ILE A 148 13.63 -14.66 -1.74
CA ILE A 148 14.41 -14.00 -0.67
C ILE A 148 14.06 -14.48 0.75
N GLY A 149 13.06 -15.36 0.89
CA GLY A 149 12.54 -15.85 2.15
C GLY A 149 11.38 -15.01 2.71
N GLN A 150 10.59 -15.63 3.60
CA GLN A 150 9.34 -15.05 4.12
C GLN A 150 9.53 -13.95 5.18
N ARG A 151 10.73 -13.84 5.77
CA ARG A 151 11.02 -12.93 6.88
C ARG A 151 11.51 -11.55 6.46
N ILE A 152 11.80 -11.37 5.17
CA ILE A 152 12.17 -10.05 4.65
C ILE A 152 10.88 -9.26 4.46
N PRO A 153 10.73 -8.10 5.11
CA PRO A 153 9.49 -7.36 5.04
C PRO A 153 9.30 -6.76 3.64
N VAL A 154 8.12 -7.02 3.07
CA VAL A 154 7.61 -6.45 1.83
C VAL A 154 6.48 -5.48 2.17
N PHE A 155 6.63 -4.25 1.69
CA PHE A 155 5.62 -3.20 1.78
C PHE A 155 5.24 -2.65 0.40
N GLY A 156 4.21 -1.82 0.36
CA GLY A 156 3.71 -1.19 -0.86
C GLY A 156 2.23 -1.45 -1.06
N GLY A 157 1.82 -1.64 -2.31
CA GLY A 157 0.42 -1.91 -2.64
C GLY A 157 0.15 -1.86 -4.14
N SER A 158 -1.11 -1.95 -4.50
CA SER A 158 -1.57 -1.85 -5.88
C SER A 158 -1.81 -0.41 -6.31
N CYS A 159 -1.39 -0.09 -7.53
CA CYS A 159 -1.60 1.20 -8.17
C CYS A 159 -3.08 1.57 -8.17
N ALA A 160 -3.39 2.83 -7.91
CA ALA A 160 -4.77 3.31 -7.83
C ALA A 160 -5.08 4.33 -8.93
N ASP A 161 -6.35 4.41 -9.32
CA ASP A 161 -6.91 5.51 -10.09
C ASP A 161 -8.12 6.10 -9.34
N ASN A 162 -8.77 7.09 -9.95
CA ASN A 162 -9.80 7.88 -9.27
C ASN A 162 -11.20 7.22 -9.30
N ASP A 163 -11.44 6.34 -10.27
CA ASP A 163 -12.75 5.84 -10.65
C ASP A 163 -12.81 4.31 -10.81
N ILE A 164 -11.72 3.60 -10.48
CA ILE A 164 -11.56 2.14 -10.61
C ILE A 164 -11.79 1.70 -12.06
N SER A 165 -11.34 2.51 -13.02
CA SER A 165 -11.54 2.29 -14.46
C SER A 165 -10.38 1.57 -15.14
N ALA A 166 -9.47 0.98 -14.36
CA ALA A 166 -8.26 0.31 -14.82
C ALA A 166 -7.28 1.23 -15.57
N LYS A 167 -7.27 2.52 -15.22
CA LYS A 167 -6.31 3.49 -15.76
C LYS A 167 -5.03 3.59 -14.93
N TRP A 168 -5.01 2.99 -13.74
CA TRP A 168 -3.85 2.94 -12.85
C TRP A 168 -2.57 2.52 -13.57
N CYS A 169 -1.44 3.04 -13.08
CA CYS A 169 -0.14 2.81 -13.68
C CYS A 169 0.98 2.97 -12.65
N PHE A 170 2.15 2.47 -13.00
CA PHE A 170 3.41 2.82 -12.34
C PHE A 170 4.46 3.15 -13.40
N SER A 171 5.57 3.74 -12.98
CA SER A 171 6.71 3.98 -13.86
C SER A 171 8.03 3.68 -13.17
N ASP A 172 9.01 3.22 -13.95
CA ASP A 172 10.41 3.27 -13.58
C ASP A 172 11.08 4.52 -14.18
N THR A 173 12.41 4.52 -14.34
CA THR A 173 13.14 5.64 -14.93
C THR A 173 12.91 5.82 -16.44
N GLU A 174 12.40 4.80 -17.13
CA GLU A 174 12.35 4.75 -18.59
C GLU A 174 10.92 4.75 -19.12
N ASN A 175 10.02 3.98 -18.50
CA ASN A 175 8.70 3.69 -19.07
C ASN A 175 7.57 3.82 -18.04
N VAL A 176 6.35 4.01 -18.57
CA VAL A 176 5.09 3.91 -17.82
C VAL A 176 4.43 2.58 -18.17
N TYR A 177 4.00 1.85 -17.15
CA TYR A 177 3.40 0.52 -17.25
C TYR A 177 1.96 0.54 -16.71
N GLN A 178 1.09 -0.20 -17.39
CA GLN A 178 -0.31 -0.43 -16.97
C GLN A 178 -0.59 -1.91 -16.68
N GLN A 179 0.46 -2.73 -16.57
CA GLN A 179 0.40 -4.14 -16.21
C GLN A 179 1.69 -4.56 -15.51
N GLY A 180 1.64 -5.69 -14.81
CA GLY A 180 2.77 -6.23 -14.06
C GLY A 180 3.05 -5.47 -12.76
N PHE A 181 4.32 -5.33 -12.40
CA PHE A 181 4.75 -4.82 -11.10
C PHE A 181 6.16 -4.23 -11.14
N ILE A 182 6.50 -3.45 -10.11
CA ILE A 182 7.80 -2.84 -9.89
C ILE A 182 8.26 -3.11 -8.47
N ILE A 183 9.54 -3.49 -8.32
CA ILE A 183 10.15 -3.87 -7.06
C ILE A 183 11.37 -3.00 -6.81
N ALA A 184 11.45 -2.37 -5.64
CA ALA A 184 12.68 -1.83 -5.08
C ALA A 184 13.17 -2.73 -3.94
N VAL A 185 14.47 -2.96 -3.90
CA VAL A 185 15.15 -3.58 -2.75
C VAL A 185 16.01 -2.53 -2.06
N LEU A 186 15.93 -2.51 -0.73
CA LEU A 186 16.53 -1.47 0.08
C LEU A 186 17.55 -2.06 1.05
N TYR A 187 18.77 -1.53 1.00
CA TYR A 187 19.85 -1.76 1.95
C TYR A 187 20.29 -0.42 2.54
N PRO A 188 19.42 0.27 3.31
CA PRO A 188 19.77 1.56 3.88
C PRO A 188 20.87 1.40 4.93
N SER A 189 21.70 2.43 5.08
CA SER A 189 22.74 2.54 6.10
C SER A 189 22.18 2.79 7.50
N VAL A 190 20.87 2.96 7.61
CA VAL A 190 20.11 3.17 8.86
C VAL A 190 19.22 1.97 9.14
N GLU A 191 18.57 1.96 10.30
CA GLU A 191 17.58 0.95 10.63
C GLU A 191 16.21 1.31 10.06
N THR A 192 15.40 0.28 9.85
CA THR A 192 14.05 0.41 9.33
C THR A 192 13.10 -0.42 10.15
N PHE A 193 11.90 0.11 10.34
CA PHE A 193 10.83 -0.63 10.99
C PHE A 193 9.50 -0.26 10.35
N GLY A 194 8.52 -1.17 10.42
CA GLY A 194 7.22 -0.92 9.82
C GLY A 194 6.08 -1.51 10.64
N PHE A 195 4.90 -0.94 10.45
CA PHE A 195 3.68 -1.33 11.13
C PHE A 195 2.55 -1.40 10.13
N TYR A 196 1.71 -2.43 10.27
CA TYR A 196 0.63 -2.73 9.34
C TYR A 196 -0.65 -3.01 10.13
N SER A 197 -1.73 -2.33 9.75
CA SER A 197 -2.99 -2.36 10.50
C SER A 197 -4.22 -2.15 9.62
N SER A 198 -5.35 -2.72 10.03
CA SER A 198 -6.65 -2.47 9.44
C SER A 198 -7.38 -1.29 10.10
N GLY A 199 -7.33 -1.19 11.44
CA GLY A 199 -8.13 -0.24 12.22
C GLY A 199 -9.63 -0.55 12.26
N TYR A 200 -10.01 -1.80 11.97
CA TYR A 200 -11.38 -2.30 12.09
C TYR A 200 -11.51 -3.23 13.30
N ASP A 201 -12.72 -3.30 13.85
CA ASP A 201 -13.05 -4.22 14.91
C ASP A 201 -13.55 -5.55 14.38
N LYS A 202 -13.26 -6.62 15.12
CA LYS A 202 -13.79 -7.94 14.87
C LYS A 202 -15.21 -8.03 15.44
N THR A 203 -16.18 -8.49 14.66
CA THR A 203 -17.52 -8.83 15.18
C THR A 203 -17.60 -10.31 15.55
N ASP A 204 -18.67 -10.69 16.24
CA ASP A 204 -18.98 -12.10 16.56
C ASP A 204 -19.52 -12.89 15.34
N GLN A 205 -19.72 -12.22 14.20
CA GLN A 205 -20.20 -12.86 12.98
C GLN A 205 -19.03 -13.55 12.28
N GLN A 206 -19.09 -14.87 12.17
CA GLN A 206 -18.05 -15.68 11.55
C GLN A 206 -18.65 -16.89 10.82
N GLY A 207 -17.89 -17.46 9.90
CA GLY A 207 -18.22 -18.70 9.20
C GLY A 207 -17.01 -19.27 8.48
N THR A 208 -17.17 -20.47 7.92
CA THR A 208 -16.11 -21.16 7.18
C THR A 208 -16.34 -21.00 5.68
N VAL A 209 -15.30 -20.63 4.94
CA VAL A 209 -15.34 -20.63 3.47
C VAL A 209 -15.50 -22.07 2.98
N THR A 210 -16.60 -22.36 2.29
CA THR A 210 -16.92 -23.72 1.80
C THR A 210 -16.79 -23.88 0.28
N ASP A 211 -16.87 -22.79 -0.49
CA ASP A 211 -16.61 -22.78 -1.93
C ASP A 211 -16.12 -21.38 -2.36
N VAL A 212 -14.95 -21.35 -2.99
CA VAL A 212 -14.29 -20.13 -3.48
C VAL A 212 -13.46 -20.46 -4.72
N ASP A 213 -13.42 -19.52 -5.66
CA ASP A 213 -12.56 -19.58 -6.85
C ASP A 213 -11.74 -18.29 -6.94
N GLY A 214 -10.50 -18.34 -6.43
CA GLY A 214 -9.65 -17.16 -6.26
C GLY A 214 -10.30 -16.09 -5.38
N ARG A 215 -10.79 -15.02 -6.02
CA ARG A 215 -11.47 -13.89 -5.38
C ARG A 215 -12.99 -13.97 -5.41
N LEU A 216 -13.56 -15.01 -6.03
CA LEU A 216 -15.00 -15.22 -6.08
C LEU A 216 -15.43 -16.15 -4.95
N LEU A 217 -15.84 -15.57 -3.83
CA LEU A 217 -16.39 -16.28 -2.69
C LEU A 217 -17.84 -16.68 -2.97
N LYS A 218 -18.08 -17.99 -3.15
CA LYS A 218 -19.39 -18.51 -3.55
C LYS A 218 -20.22 -18.89 -2.34
N THR A 219 -19.63 -19.59 -1.37
CA THR A 219 -20.36 -20.04 -0.18
C THR A 219 -19.57 -19.91 1.12
N ILE A 220 -20.30 -19.59 2.18
CA ILE A 220 -19.86 -19.64 3.58
C ILE A 220 -20.81 -20.60 4.29
N ASP A 221 -20.29 -21.57 5.03
CA ASP A 221 -21.07 -22.61 5.73
C ASP A 221 -22.10 -23.32 4.82
N ASN A 222 -21.73 -23.58 3.57
CA ASN A 222 -22.56 -24.16 2.52
C ASN A 222 -23.80 -23.32 2.14
N GLN A 223 -23.84 -22.04 2.49
CA GLN A 223 -24.87 -21.06 2.09
C GLN A 223 -24.28 -20.01 1.14
N PRO A 224 -25.08 -19.40 0.25
CA PRO A 224 -24.60 -18.34 -0.63
C PRO A 224 -23.93 -17.22 0.16
N ALA A 225 -22.69 -16.88 -0.19
CA ALA A 225 -21.86 -15.97 0.59
C ALA A 225 -22.50 -14.58 0.76
N PHE A 226 -23.20 -14.08 -0.25
CA PHE A 226 -23.87 -12.79 -0.17
C PHE A 226 -25.06 -12.79 0.79
N ASP A 227 -25.79 -13.90 0.89
CA ASP A 227 -26.91 -14.04 1.81
C ASP A 227 -26.41 -14.07 3.25
N VAL A 228 -25.34 -14.83 3.51
CA VAL A 228 -24.64 -14.87 4.80
C VAL A 228 -24.12 -13.49 5.18
N TYR A 229 -23.42 -12.82 4.26
CA TYR A 229 -22.91 -11.46 4.47
C TYR A 229 -24.02 -10.46 4.82
N ASN A 230 -25.15 -10.50 4.10
CA ASN A 230 -26.31 -9.66 4.40
C ASN A 230 -26.96 -10.01 5.75
N GLN A 231 -27.00 -11.29 6.11
CA GLN A 231 -27.48 -11.72 7.42
C GLN A 231 -26.58 -11.19 8.55
N TRP A 232 -25.26 -11.32 8.41
CA TRP A 232 -24.30 -10.77 9.37
C TRP A 232 -24.44 -9.26 9.53
N ARG A 233 -24.61 -8.53 8.41
CA ARG A 233 -24.85 -7.08 8.45
C ARG A 233 -26.15 -6.72 9.17
N LYS A 234 -27.24 -7.46 8.94
CA LYS A 234 -28.49 -7.28 9.69
C LYS A 234 -28.32 -7.52 11.19
N ASN A 235 -27.54 -8.53 11.57
CA ASN A 235 -27.30 -8.86 12.98
C ASN A 235 -26.58 -7.72 13.74
N ILE A 236 -25.80 -6.89 13.05
CA ILE A 236 -25.17 -5.69 13.62
C ILE A 236 -25.95 -4.39 13.31
N GLY A 237 -27.22 -4.51 12.91
CA GLY A 237 -28.13 -3.37 12.74
C GLY A 237 -28.03 -2.63 11.40
N LEU A 238 -27.38 -3.21 10.38
CA LEU A 238 -27.26 -2.60 9.05
C LEU A 238 -28.29 -3.17 8.06
N ASN A 239 -28.73 -2.32 7.13
CA ASN A 239 -29.65 -2.70 6.06
C ASN A 239 -28.99 -3.68 5.09
N ALA A 240 -29.72 -4.67 4.58
CA ALA A 240 -29.23 -5.53 3.50
C ALA A 240 -28.81 -4.71 2.28
N LEU A 241 -27.75 -5.15 1.61
CA LEU A 241 -27.36 -4.62 0.31
C LEU A 241 -28.10 -5.35 -0.80
N THR A 242 -28.31 -4.64 -1.90
CA THR A 242 -28.80 -5.21 -3.15
C THR A 242 -27.62 -5.73 -3.97
N SER A 243 -27.83 -6.81 -4.72
CA SER A 243 -26.84 -7.32 -5.68
C SER A 243 -26.41 -6.24 -6.68
N GLY A 244 -25.16 -6.30 -7.13
CA GLY A 244 -24.53 -5.30 -7.98
C GLY A 244 -23.18 -4.85 -7.42
N ASN A 245 -22.76 -3.64 -7.78
CA ASN A 245 -21.57 -3.02 -7.18
C ASN A 245 -21.93 -2.57 -5.74
N ILE A 246 -21.23 -3.15 -4.76
CA ILE A 246 -21.42 -2.91 -3.34
C ILE A 246 -20.17 -2.30 -2.69
N LEU A 247 -19.17 -1.92 -3.49
CA LEU A 247 -17.83 -1.61 -3.01
C LEU A 247 -17.81 -0.47 -1.97
N ALA A 248 -18.50 0.62 -2.26
CA ALA A 248 -18.57 1.75 -1.32
C ALA A 248 -19.37 1.39 -0.07
N GLN A 249 -20.44 0.60 -0.22
CA GLN A 249 -21.34 0.21 0.87
C GLN A 249 -20.74 -0.85 1.80
N SER A 250 -19.73 -1.60 1.33
CA SER A 250 -19.03 -2.63 2.09
C SER A 250 -17.78 -2.11 2.81
N THR A 251 -17.32 -0.88 2.54
CA THR A 251 -16.09 -0.33 3.13
C THR A 251 -16.09 -0.32 4.67
N MET A 252 -17.24 -0.12 5.32
CA MET A 252 -17.35 -0.14 6.78
C MET A 252 -17.62 -1.53 7.35
N THR A 253 -17.88 -2.51 6.49
CA THR A 253 -18.12 -3.90 6.90
C THR A 253 -17.41 -4.90 6.00
N PRO A 254 -16.09 -4.83 5.84
CA PRO A 254 -15.36 -5.80 5.03
C PRO A 254 -15.39 -7.18 5.70
N LEU A 255 -15.04 -8.21 4.91
CA LEU A 255 -14.70 -9.51 5.50
C LEU A 255 -13.28 -9.44 6.05
N ALA A 256 -12.97 -10.31 7.01
CA ALA A 256 -11.64 -10.39 7.60
C ALA A 256 -11.24 -11.82 7.91
N SER A 257 -9.95 -12.11 7.76
CA SER A 257 -9.29 -13.25 8.38
C SER A 257 -8.59 -12.76 9.64
N ALA A 258 -8.86 -13.37 10.79
CA ALA A 258 -8.17 -13.06 12.03
C ALA A 258 -6.89 -13.90 12.12
N LEU A 259 -5.73 -13.24 12.27
CA LEU A 259 -4.48 -13.96 12.53
C LEU A 259 -4.52 -14.52 13.95
N SER A 260 -4.32 -15.84 14.05
CA SER A 260 -4.31 -16.56 15.32
C SER A 260 -2.98 -16.33 16.05
N LEU A 261 -2.81 -15.13 16.57
CA LEU A 261 -1.78 -14.79 17.53
C LEU A 261 -2.45 -14.67 18.90
N ASN A 262 -1.76 -15.04 19.97
CA ASN A 262 -2.18 -14.78 21.35
C ASN A 262 -2.14 -13.28 21.70
N ASP A 263 -2.39 -12.41 20.73
CA ASP A 263 -2.44 -10.96 20.88
C ASP A 263 -3.80 -10.60 21.48
N GLU A 264 -3.82 -9.72 22.48
CA GLU A 264 -5.05 -9.21 23.09
C GLU A 264 -5.97 -8.48 22.09
N ILE A 265 -5.41 -8.02 20.96
CA ILE A 265 -6.12 -7.34 19.87
C ILE A 265 -6.00 -8.20 18.61
N PRO A 266 -7.12 -8.72 18.06
CA PRO A 266 -7.08 -9.53 16.85
C PRO A 266 -6.58 -8.70 15.66
N ARG A 267 -5.49 -9.16 15.04
CA ARG A 267 -4.99 -8.56 13.80
C ARG A 267 -5.84 -9.07 12.64
N LEU A 268 -6.64 -8.17 12.09
CA LEU A 268 -7.53 -8.48 10.98
C LEU A 268 -6.83 -8.21 9.66
N LEU A 269 -6.71 -9.25 8.84
CA LEU A 269 -6.37 -9.12 7.43
C LEU A 269 -7.68 -9.01 6.65
N LEU A 270 -7.93 -7.85 6.06
CA LEU A 270 -9.21 -7.54 5.47
C LEU A 270 -9.31 -7.98 4.01
N SER A 271 -10.51 -8.42 3.65
CA SER A 271 -10.95 -8.73 2.30
C SER A 271 -12.18 -7.90 1.97
N HIS A 272 -12.08 -7.04 0.96
CA HIS A 272 -13.12 -6.04 0.66
C HIS A 272 -14.09 -6.55 -0.42
N PRO A 273 -15.39 -6.74 -0.11
CA PRO A 273 -16.36 -7.15 -1.11
C PRO A 273 -16.68 -6.03 -2.11
N ALA A 274 -16.51 -6.30 -3.40
CA ALA A 274 -16.70 -5.32 -4.47
C ALA A 274 -18.02 -5.51 -5.23
N VAL A 275 -18.33 -6.74 -5.62
CA VAL A 275 -19.52 -7.07 -6.43
C VAL A 275 -20.26 -8.25 -5.82
N ALA A 276 -21.57 -8.12 -5.68
CA ALA A 276 -22.45 -9.23 -5.31
C ALA A 276 -23.26 -9.68 -6.53
N LYS A 277 -23.16 -10.95 -6.92
CA LYS A 277 -23.87 -11.49 -8.08
C LYS A 277 -24.17 -12.98 -7.90
N ASN A 278 -25.40 -13.39 -8.20
CA ASN A 278 -25.86 -14.78 -8.10
C ASN A 278 -25.56 -15.44 -6.74
N GLY A 279 -25.65 -14.68 -5.64
CA GLY A 279 -25.37 -15.16 -4.29
C GLY A 279 -23.87 -15.23 -3.91
N ALA A 280 -22.96 -14.96 -4.84
CA ALA A 280 -21.52 -14.90 -4.59
C ALA A 280 -21.04 -13.45 -4.36
N LEU A 281 -19.86 -13.34 -3.74
CA LEU A 281 -19.13 -12.09 -3.52
C LEU A 281 -17.80 -12.14 -4.28
N GLU A 282 -17.59 -11.16 -5.16
CA GLU A 282 -16.28 -10.84 -5.70
C GLU A 282 -15.52 -9.96 -4.71
N LEU A 283 -14.31 -10.37 -4.36
CA LEU A 283 -13.45 -9.76 -3.36
C LEU A 283 -12.23 -9.12 -4.02
N PHE A 284 -11.51 -8.27 -3.28
CA PHE A 284 -10.22 -7.75 -3.71
C PHE A 284 -9.01 -8.50 -3.15
N SER A 285 -9.21 -9.68 -2.57
CA SER A 285 -8.14 -10.57 -2.10
C SER A 285 -8.57 -12.03 -2.23
N ASN A 286 -7.59 -12.93 -2.22
CA ASN A 286 -7.84 -14.37 -2.29
C ASN A 286 -8.27 -14.94 -0.93
N LEU A 287 -9.16 -15.94 -0.97
CA LEU A 287 -9.50 -16.80 0.16
C LEU A 287 -9.37 -18.26 -0.26
N HIS A 288 -9.27 -19.16 0.71
CA HIS A 288 -9.19 -20.60 0.49
C HIS A 288 -10.33 -21.34 1.20
N VAL A 289 -10.74 -22.47 0.64
CA VAL A 289 -11.70 -23.38 1.31
C VAL A 289 -11.10 -23.81 2.65
N GLY A 290 -11.91 -23.69 3.70
CA GLY A 290 -11.51 -23.97 5.09
C GLY A 290 -11.05 -22.73 5.87
N ASP A 291 -10.84 -21.58 5.21
CA ASP A 291 -10.56 -20.33 5.91
C ASP A 291 -11.74 -19.94 6.80
N THR A 292 -11.44 -19.48 8.02
CA THR A 292 -12.44 -18.83 8.87
C THR A 292 -12.48 -17.34 8.55
N VAL A 293 -13.65 -16.86 8.14
CA VAL A 293 -13.88 -15.45 7.82
C VAL A 293 -14.85 -14.81 8.81
N TYR A 294 -14.62 -13.55 9.09
CA TYR A 294 -15.40 -12.72 10.01
C TYR A 294 -15.99 -11.53 9.28
N LEU A 295 -17.13 -11.02 9.73
CA LEU A 295 -17.52 -9.66 9.42
C LEU A 295 -16.70 -8.72 10.32
N ALA A 296 -15.97 -7.78 9.72
CA ALA A 296 -15.36 -6.68 10.45
C ALA A 296 -16.32 -5.48 10.51
N SER A 297 -16.11 -4.59 11.46
CA SER A 297 -16.87 -3.35 11.61
C SER A 297 -15.91 -2.18 11.72
N GLY A 298 -16.17 -1.14 10.94
CA GLY A 298 -15.43 0.11 10.94
C GLY A 298 -16.37 1.32 11.04
N SER A 299 -15.81 2.48 11.32
CA SER A 299 -16.50 3.77 11.26
C SER A 299 -15.57 4.85 10.68
N PRO A 300 -16.12 5.96 10.14
CA PRO A 300 -15.32 7.11 9.74
C PRO A 300 -14.38 7.60 10.86
N GLU A 301 -14.87 7.68 12.09
CA GLU A 301 -14.09 8.12 13.25
C GLU A 301 -12.91 7.18 13.55
N GLN A 302 -13.11 5.86 13.37
CA GLN A 302 -12.02 4.89 13.51
C GLN A 302 -10.99 5.05 12.40
N LEU A 303 -11.42 5.24 11.15
CA LEU A 303 -10.50 5.46 10.03
C LEU A 303 -9.69 6.76 10.17
N ILE A 304 -10.30 7.83 10.72
CA ILE A 304 -9.61 9.09 11.01
C ILE A 304 -8.52 8.86 12.07
N LYS A 305 -8.87 8.21 13.19
CA LYS A 305 -7.92 7.92 14.27
C LYS A 305 -6.85 6.90 13.89
N ARG A 306 -7.09 6.08 12.87
CA ARG A 306 -6.20 4.99 12.48
C ARG A 306 -4.80 5.47 12.09
N GLY A 307 -4.69 6.61 11.42
CA GLY A 307 -3.38 7.19 11.06
C GLY A 307 -2.51 7.45 12.30
N ASP A 308 -3.10 8.11 13.29
CA ASP A 308 -2.47 8.38 14.61
C ASP A 308 -2.10 7.08 15.33
N MET A 309 -3.01 6.11 15.38
CA MET A 309 -2.80 4.84 16.07
C MET A 309 -1.64 4.04 15.47
N VAL A 310 -1.54 4.01 14.14
CA VAL A 310 -0.46 3.29 13.43
C VAL A 310 0.87 3.92 13.75
N VAL A 311 0.99 5.25 13.64
CA VAL A 311 2.25 5.94 13.90
C VAL A 311 2.62 5.86 15.38
N THR A 312 1.67 6.05 16.30
CA THR A 312 1.90 5.91 17.75
C THR A 312 2.36 4.49 18.12
N SER A 313 1.79 3.46 17.50
CA SER A 313 2.20 2.08 17.75
C SER A 313 3.58 1.80 17.16
N LEU A 314 3.83 2.32 15.95
CA LEU A 314 5.10 2.22 15.27
C LEU A 314 6.22 2.86 16.07
N THR A 315 6.07 4.11 16.55
CA THR A 315 7.10 4.83 17.31
C THR A 315 7.42 4.14 18.63
N LYS A 316 6.41 3.63 19.35
CA LYS A 316 6.63 2.82 20.57
C LYS A 316 7.43 1.55 20.30
N LEU A 317 7.15 0.87 19.20
CA LEU A 317 7.88 -0.35 18.84
C LEU A 317 9.26 -0.04 18.27
N ALA A 318 9.43 1.09 17.58
CA ALA A 318 10.70 1.55 17.02
C ALA A 318 11.80 1.65 18.09
N GLU A 319 11.44 2.10 19.30
CA GLU A 319 12.37 2.15 20.45
C GLU A 319 12.94 0.78 20.82
N LEU A 320 12.14 -0.29 20.70
CA LEU A 320 12.58 -1.67 20.93
C LEU A 320 13.53 -2.17 19.83
N HIS A 321 13.48 -1.55 18.65
CA HIS A 321 14.35 -1.82 17.50
C HIS A 321 15.53 -0.84 17.40
N ALA A 322 15.86 -0.14 18.48
CA ALA A 322 16.94 0.84 18.54
C ALA A 322 16.80 2.00 17.52
N ILE A 323 15.57 2.34 17.12
CA ILE A 323 15.27 3.53 16.33
C ILE A 323 14.67 4.57 17.29
N LYS A 324 15.48 5.56 17.67
CA LYS A 324 15.06 6.68 18.52
C LYS A 324 14.84 7.96 17.73
N ASN A 325 15.61 8.14 16.66
CA ASN A 325 15.54 9.30 15.80
C ASN A 325 15.06 8.89 14.42
N ILE A 326 13.81 9.26 14.12
CA ILE A 326 13.16 8.93 12.86
C ILE A 326 13.50 10.02 11.84
N THR A 327 14.23 9.62 10.81
CA THR A 327 14.71 10.50 9.72
C THR A 327 13.71 10.63 8.59
N GLY A 328 12.76 9.70 8.47
CA GLY A 328 11.64 9.85 7.54
C GLY A 328 10.67 8.68 7.59
N ALA A 329 9.49 8.87 7.00
CA ALA A 329 8.44 7.85 6.96
C ALA A 329 7.74 7.75 5.61
N ILE A 330 7.22 6.56 5.31
CA ILE A 330 6.35 6.30 4.17
C ILE A 330 5.07 5.71 4.69
N ILE A 331 3.95 6.27 4.25
CA ILE A 331 2.63 5.82 4.62
C ILE A 331 1.89 5.38 3.35
N ILE A 332 1.42 4.15 3.35
CA ILE A 332 0.50 3.65 2.33
C ILE A 332 -0.87 3.58 2.98
N PHE A 333 -1.79 4.42 2.53
CA PHE A 333 -3.14 4.53 3.10
C PHE A 333 -4.16 4.13 2.05
N CYS A 334 -4.97 3.10 2.31
CA CYS A 334 -5.91 2.62 1.28
C CYS A 334 -6.83 3.72 0.73
N GLY A 335 -6.87 3.85 -0.60
CA GLY A 335 -7.71 4.77 -1.34
C GLY A 335 -9.20 4.57 -1.05
N GLY A 336 -9.65 3.33 -0.84
CA GLY A 336 -11.04 3.04 -0.44
C GLY A 336 -11.41 3.63 0.93
N CYS A 337 -10.48 3.57 1.89
CA CYS A 337 -10.63 4.24 3.17
C CYS A 337 -10.58 5.75 3.00
N MET A 338 -9.60 6.28 2.26
CA MET A 338 -9.45 7.71 2.00
C MET A 338 -10.72 8.30 1.39
N LEU A 339 -11.32 7.64 0.40
CA LEU A 339 -12.58 8.07 -0.23
C LEU A 339 -13.75 8.15 0.77
N SER A 340 -13.74 7.29 1.79
CA SER A 340 -14.78 7.26 2.82
C SER A 340 -14.63 8.36 3.88
N ILE A 341 -13.44 8.96 3.98
CA ILE A 341 -13.11 10.02 4.95
C ILE A 341 -12.42 11.23 4.29
N LYS A 342 -12.68 11.46 2.99
CA LYS A 342 -11.94 12.42 2.17
C LYS A 342 -11.84 13.80 2.82
N ASP A 343 -12.95 14.29 3.36
CA ASP A 343 -13.05 15.62 3.98
C ASP A 343 -12.26 15.72 5.30
N ALA A 344 -11.94 14.60 5.95
CA ALA A 344 -11.16 14.53 7.18
C ALA A 344 -9.68 14.17 6.94
N MET A 345 -9.24 14.01 5.69
CA MET A 345 -7.84 13.61 5.42
C MET A 345 -6.82 14.65 5.85
N GLN A 346 -7.20 15.93 5.91
CA GLN A 346 -6.34 16.97 6.48
C GLN A 346 -6.08 16.73 7.97
N GLU A 347 -7.11 16.34 8.73
CA GLU A 347 -6.99 15.96 10.15
C GLU A 347 -6.08 14.73 10.31
N VAL A 348 -6.24 13.72 9.45
CA VAL A 348 -5.37 12.53 9.44
C VAL A 348 -3.90 12.90 9.23
N LYS A 349 -3.60 13.76 8.24
CA LYS A 349 -2.24 14.24 7.97
C LYS A 349 -1.67 15.01 9.15
N GLU A 350 -2.44 15.92 9.73
CA GLU A 350 -2.02 16.72 10.89
C GLU A 350 -1.74 15.85 12.11
N SER A 351 -2.57 14.83 12.35
CA SER A 351 -2.34 13.87 13.44
C SER A 351 -1.06 13.06 13.23
N ILE A 352 -0.79 12.60 12.01
CA ILE A 352 0.47 11.89 11.70
C ILE A 352 1.68 12.82 11.90
N ALA A 353 1.62 14.06 11.39
CA ALA A 353 2.69 15.04 11.54
C ALA A 353 2.97 15.40 13.00
N ALA A 354 1.94 15.43 13.85
CA ALA A 354 2.10 15.65 15.29
C ALA A 354 2.88 14.53 15.98
N GLN A 355 2.75 13.28 15.52
CA GLN A 355 3.49 12.12 16.04
C GLN A 355 4.90 11.97 15.45
N LEU A 356 5.16 12.62 14.30
CA LEU A 356 6.44 12.62 13.60
C LEU A 356 6.98 14.05 13.44
N PRO A 357 7.25 14.77 14.55
CA PRO A 357 7.58 16.18 14.50
C PRO A 357 8.90 16.43 13.78
N ASN A 358 8.87 17.27 12.75
CA ASN A 358 10.03 17.61 11.89
C ASN A 358 10.59 16.41 11.11
N THR A 359 9.83 15.34 10.97
CA THR A 359 10.22 14.17 10.19
C THR A 359 9.56 14.24 8.81
N PRO A 360 10.32 14.25 7.71
CA PRO A 360 9.74 14.22 6.38
C PRO A 360 9.00 12.91 6.15
N PHE A 361 7.80 12.99 5.59
CA PHE A 361 7.06 11.80 5.18
C PHE A 361 6.34 11.98 3.85
N ILE A 362 6.06 10.86 3.20
CA ILE A 362 5.18 10.79 2.04
C ILE A 362 4.00 9.86 2.34
N MET A 363 2.82 10.19 1.84
CA MET A 363 1.64 9.35 1.92
C MET A 363 1.00 9.17 0.56
N GLY A 364 0.85 7.90 0.15
CA GLY A 364 0.17 7.48 -1.06
C GLY A 364 -1.19 6.86 -0.76
N PHE A 365 -2.15 7.06 -1.67
CA PHE A 365 -3.50 6.51 -1.61
C PHE A 365 -3.68 5.37 -2.61
N THR A 366 -3.02 4.25 -2.35
CA THR A 366 -3.02 3.05 -3.21
C THR A 366 -4.21 2.15 -2.91
N PHE A 367 -4.34 1.03 -3.61
CA PHE A 367 -5.23 -0.07 -3.23
C PHE A 367 -4.40 -1.28 -2.75
N GLY A 368 -5.04 -2.31 -2.20
CA GLY A 368 -4.42 -3.62 -1.94
C GLY A 368 -3.04 -3.54 -1.28
N GLU A 369 -2.97 -3.02 -0.05
CA GLU A 369 -1.72 -2.72 0.61
C GLU A 369 -0.96 -3.99 1.01
N LEU A 370 0.36 -3.95 0.87
CA LEU A 370 1.28 -4.96 1.37
C LEU A 370 1.89 -4.48 2.68
N GLY A 371 1.94 -5.34 3.68
CA GLY A 371 2.61 -5.03 4.93
C GLY A 371 2.90 -6.25 5.77
N THR A 372 3.71 -6.06 6.81
CA THR A 372 4.22 -7.14 7.64
C THR A 372 3.61 -7.07 9.04
N PHE A 373 3.02 -8.18 9.50
CA PHE A 373 2.55 -8.31 10.88
C PHE A 373 3.68 -8.76 11.82
N SER A 374 3.38 -8.89 13.10
CA SER A 374 4.34 -9.32 14.14
C SER A 374 4.90 -10.73 13.91
N ASP A 375 4.23 -11.58 13.11
CA ASP A 375 4.75 -12.87 12.68
C ASP A 375 5.89 -12.76 11.64
N SER A 376 6.32 -11.54 11.34
CA SER A 376 7.38 -11.22 10.37
C SER A 376 7.09 -11.71 8.96
N THR A 377 5.84 -12.03 8.63
CA THR A 377 5.44 -12.48 7.30
C THR A 377 4.57 -11.42 6.66
N SER A 378 5.03 -10.89 5.53
CA SER A 378 4.28 -9.93 4.74
C SER A 378 3.03 -10.55 4.15
N LYS A 379 1.95 -9.77 4.10
CA LYS A 379 0.63 -10.17 3.60
C LYS A 379 0.02 -9.03 2.80
N HIS A 380 -0.88 -9.41 1.90
CA HIS A 380 -1.75 -8.50 1.18
C HIS A 380 -3.08 -8.37 1.92
N GLY A 381 -3.57 -7.15 2.05
CA GLY A 381 -4.88 -6.85 2.62
C GLY A 381 -5.51 -5.63 1.97
N ASN A 382 -6.84 -5.58 1.99
CA ASN A 382 -7.60 -4.45 1.46
C ASN A 382 -7.98 -3.49 2.58
N LEU A 383 -8.19 -2.19 2.30
CA LEU A 383 -8.60 -1.22 3.33
C LEU A 383 -7.61 -1.09 4.48
N MET A 384 -6.32 -1.37 4.22
CA MET A 384 -5.28 -1.37 5.24
C MET A 384 -4.50 -0.06 5.21
N ILE A 385 -3.60 0.07 6.17
CA ILE A 385 -2.58 1.12 6.22
C ILE A 385 -1.25 0.48 6.63
N SER A 386 -0.18 0.84 5.93
CA SER A 386 1.19 0.60 6.37
C SER A 386 1.87 1.93 6.68
N CYS A 387 2.75 1.91 7.68
CA CYS A 387 3.70 2.98 7.92
C CYS A 387 5.08 2.36 8.13
N GLU A 388 6.06 2.89 7.41
CA GLU A 388 7.44 2.45 7.43
C GLU A 388 8.30 3.64 7.81
N ILE A 389 9.28 3.42 8.69
CA ILE A 389 10.18 4.46 9.18
C ILE A 389 11.62 4.09 8.92
N PHE A 390 12.43 5.13 8.71
CA PHE A 390 13.87 5.09 8.63
C PHE A 390 14.46 5.85 9.80
N GLY A 391 15.49 5.32 10.44
CA GLY A 391 16.11 6.02 11.54
C GLY A 391 17.25 5.27 12.22
N GLY A 392 17.78 5.87 13.28
CA GLY A 392 18.93 5.35 14.00
C GLY A 392 18.79 5.45 15.52
N PRO A 393 19.80 4.95 16.25
CA PRO A 393 19.80 4.95 17.71
C PRO A 393 20.02 6.33 18.34
N GLU A 394 20.46 7.33 17.57
CA GLU A 394 20.76 8.70 18.01
C GLU A 394 19.88 9.75 17.34
#